data_AF-A0A538NY14-F1
#
_entry.id   AF-A0A538NY14-F1
#
_cell.length_a   1.000
_cell.length_b   1.000
_cell.length_c   1.000
_cell.angle_alpha   90.00
_cell.angle_beta   90.00
_cell.angle_gamma   90.00
#
_symmetry.space_group_name_H-M   'P 1'
#
loop_
_entity.id
_entity.type
_entity.pdbx_description
1 polymer ?
#
loop_
_entity_poly.entity_id
_entity_poly.type
_entity_poly.pdbx_seq_one_letter_code
_entity_poly.pdbx_strand_id
1 'polypeptide(L)'
;MLTSSSAGVFPAELGLQYNPGSGQLTIPEWYLTALYALLRTEYDKFVMGGLMPALLVLMAIVVPFVDTSKKLSWKDRPFFTALGLTSISQIIVTTGWGFYVNPDNNLATLARLFVPPAEYFSSMIAITGISFVITYAYLRYLKAKERVRRAVAPLKPLLNRRWLLIIFILLLGSQVALNGMAVMAGQAGLNGLALFQVGSVLVAFGVIFHLYRYSHSLPF
;
A
#
# COMPACT_ATOMS: atom_id res chain seq x y z
N MET A 1 31.11 8.84 25.59
CA MET A 1 29.78 9.36 25.95
C MET A 1 28.97 9.38 24.67
N LEU A 2 28.01 8.47 24.51
CA LEU A 2 27.23 8.32 23.26
C LEU A 2 25.99 9.22 23.34
N THR A 3 26.03 10.37 22.69
CA THR A 3 24.92 11.33 22.62
C THR A 3 24.44 11.46 21.18
N SER A 4 23.54 10.59 20.70
CA SER A 4 22.98 10.76 19.35
C SER A 4 21.61 10.10 19.13
N SER A 5 20.71 10.11 20.12
CA SER A 5 19.35 9.57 19.94
C SER A 5 18.20 10.50 20.35
N SER A 6 18.48 11.74 20.77
CA SER A 6 17.44 12.66 21.30
C SER A 6 17.36 14.04 20.63
N ALA A 7 18.13 14.31 19.56
CA ALA A 7 18.24 15.64 18.95
C ALA A 7 17.02 16.07 18.10
N GLY A 8 16.05 15.17 17.85
CA GLY A 8 14.85 15.49 17.06
C GLY A 8 13.71 16.19 17.83
N VAL A 9 13.78 16.25 19.17
CA VAL A 9 12.67 16.74 20.03
C VAL A 9 13.07 17.94 20.88
N PHE A 10 14.36 18.17 21.07
CA PHE A 10 14.91 19.32 21.79
C PHE A 10 15.99 19.97 20.92
N PRO A 11 16.17 21.31 20.95
CA PRO A 11 17.29 21.94 20.28
C PRO A 11 18.59 21.43 20.93
N ALA A 12 19.18 20.40 20.32
CA ALA A 12 20.51 19.97 20.67
C ALA A 12 21.49 21.05 20.20
N GLU A 13 22.45 21.41 21.04
CA GLU A 13 23.65 22.08 20.55
C GLU A 13 24.17 21.29 19.34
N LEU A 14 24.67 21.96 18.29
CA LEU A 14 25.05 21.39 16.97
C LEU A 14 26.20 20.35 17.01
N GLY A 15 26.37 19.66 18.14
CA GLY A 15 27.53 18.88 18.47
C GLY A 15 28.69 19.75 18.92
N LEU A 16 29.84 19.12 19.13
CA LEU A 16 31.10 19.81 19.39
C LEU A 16 31.53 20.58 18.12
N GLN A 17 32.15 21.75 18.31
CA GLN A 17 32.68 22.54 17.20
C GLN A 17 33.69 21.70 16.40
N TYR A 18 33.51 21.64 15.08
CA TYR A 18 34.37 20.85 14.21
C TYR A 18 35.84 21.28 14.36
N ASN A 19 36.70 20.31 14.71
CA ASN A 19 38.14 20.51 14.81
C ASN A 19 38.85 19.45 13.95
N PRO A 20 39.54 19.85 12.86
CA PRO A 20 40.23 18.92 11.96
C PRO A 20 41.41 18.19 12.62
N GLY A 21 41.92 18.67 13.76
CA GLY A 21 42.97 18.02 14.55
C GLY A 21 42.47 16.96 15.52
N SER A 22 41.15 16.81 15.71
CA SER A 22 40.56 15.78 16.56
C SER A 22 39.64 14.88 15.74
N GLY A 23 40.07 13.64 15.47
CA GLY A 23 39.28 12.63 14.76
C GLY A 23 38.13 12.08 15.59
N GLN A 24 37.17 12.92 15.97
CA GLN A 24 36.01 12.50 16.73
C GLN A 24 35.07 11.67 15.86
N LEU A 25 34.80 10.45 16.32
CA LEU A 25 33.81 9.56 15.72
C LEU A 25 32.42 10.08 16.04
N THR A 26 31.64 10.39 15.00
CA THR A 26 30.22 10.72 15.13
C THR A 26 29.40 9.69 14.36
N ILE A 27 28.38 9.15 15.02
CA ILE A 27 27.37 8.33 14.35
C ILE A 27 26.33 9.31 13.79
N PRO A 28 25.97 9.22 12.50
CA PRO A 28 25.02 10.16 11.92
C PRO A 28 23.60 9.92 12.45
N GLU A 29 22.70 10.85 12.12
CA GLU A 29 21.28 10.73 12.46
C GLU A 29 20.63 9.47 11.89
N TRP A 30 19.58 8.97 12.54
CA TRP A 30 18.97 7.65 12.28
C TRP A 30 18.53 7.42 10.82
N TYR A 31 18.18 8.48 10.11
CA TYR A 31 17.78 8.42 8.69
C TYR A 31 18.98 8.27 7.74
N LEU A 32 20.21 8.48 8.22
CA LEU A 32 21.47 8.27 7.49
C LEU A 32 22.24 7.05 7.99
N THR A 33 21.87 6.45 9.12
CA THR A 33 22.64 5.33 9.69
C THR A 33 22.60 4.07 8.81
N ALA A 34 21.57 3.87 8.00
CA ALA A 34 21.54 2.78 7.03
C ALA A 34 22.65 2.92 5.97
N LEU A 35 22.82 4.13 5.42
CA LEU A 35 23.90 4.43 4.49
C LEU A 35 25.27 4.30 5.17
N TYR A 36 25.36 4.77 6.42
CA TYR A 36 26.56 4.64 7.23
C TYR A 36 26.94 3.18 7.53
N ALA A 37 25.97 2.27 7.68
CA ALA A 37 26.24 0.84 7.82
C ALA A 37 26.91 0.28 6.56
N LEU A 38 26.35 0.59 5.39
CA LEU A 38 26.83 0.11 4.10
C LEU A 38 28.26 0.57 3.81
N LEU A 39 28.58 1.84 4.11
CA LEU A 39 29.92 2.41 3.92
C LEU A 39 31.00 1.81 4.84
N ARG A 40 30.60 1.10 5.90
CA ARG A 40 31.50 0.46 6.88
C ARG A 40 31.66 -1.04 6.67
N THR A 41 31.10 -1.56 5.58
CA THR A 41 31.42 -2.92 5.10
C THR A 41 32.79 -2.92 4.42
N GLU A 42 33.40 -4.10 4.24
CA GLU A 42 34.71 -4.23 3.56
C GLU A 42 34.65 -4.02 2.04
N TYR A 43 33.45 -3.89 1.49
CA TYR A 43 33.21 -3.77 0.06
C TYR A 43 33.40 -2.34 -0.46
N ASP A 44 33.42 -2.22 -1.79
CA ASP A 44 33.57 -0.94 -2.46
C ASP A 44 32.47 0.06 -2.04
N LYS A 45 32.91 1.28 -1.68
CA LYS A 45 32.05 2.32 -1.12
C LYS A 45 31.06 2.88 -2.15
N PHE A 46 31.43 2.91 -3.42
CA PHE A 46 30.52 3.33 -4.49
C PHE A 46 29.41 2.29 -4.69
N VAL A 47 29.75 1.00 -4.65
CA VAL A 47 28.77 -0.08 -4.71
C VAL A 47 27.84 -0.04 -3.50
N MET A 48 28.39 -0.04 -2.30
CA MET A 48 27.60 -0.18 -1.08
C MET A 48 26.87 1.12 -0.70
N GLY A 49 27.52 2.27 -0.81
CA GLY A 49 26.92 3.56 -0.49
C GLY A 49 26.08 4.16 -1.62
N GLY A 50 26.39 3.84 -2.88
CA GLY A 50 25.69 4.39 -4.04
C GLY A 50 24.71 3.40 -4.67
N LEU A 51 25.22 2.30 -5.21
CA LEU A 51 24.42 1.37 -6.02
C LEU A 51 23.36 0.64 -5.20
N MET A 52 23.68 0.14 -4.00
CA MET A 52 22.72 -0.62 -3.19
C MET A 52 21.48 0.20 -2.81
N PRO A 53 21.58 1.45 -2.28
CA PRO A 53 20.43 2.32 -2.10
C PRO A 53 19.73 2.70 -3.42
N ALA A 54 20.49 2.93 -4.49
CA ALA A 54 19.92 3.26 -5.79
C ALA A 54 19.04 2.14 -6.35
N LEU A 55 19.40 0.87 -6.15
CA LEU A 55 18.57 -0.29 -6.52
C LEU A 55 17.23 -0.31 -5.79
N LEU A 56 17.22 0.03 -4.49
CA LEU A 56 16.00 0.12 -3.70
C LEU A 56 15.06 1.22 -4.22
N VAL A 57 15.64 2.40 -4.52
CA VAL A 57 14.89 3.54 -5.09
C VAL A 57 14.39 3.20 -6.50
N LEU A 58 15.24 2.61 -7.34
CA LEU A 58 14.87 2.18 -8.69
C LEU A 58 13.71 1.17 -8.65
N MET A 59 13.75 0.21 -7.73
CA MET A 59 12.65 -0.72 -7.52
C MET A 59 11.35 0.03 -7.18
N ALA A 60 11.37 0.99 -6.26
CA ALA A 60 10.20 1.79 -5.91
C ALA A 60 9.65 2.62 -7.09
N ILE A 61 10.54 3.17 -7.94
CA ILE A 61 10.17 3.90 -9.17
C ILE A 61 9.52 2.95 -10.20
N VAL A 62 10.03 1.72 -10.33
CA VAL A 62 9.58 0.76 -11.34
C VAL A 62 8.25 0.08 -10.96
N VAL A 63 8.00 -0.13 -9.65
CA VAL A 63 6.78 -0.80 -9.15
C VAL A 63 5.46 -0.29 -9.78
N PRO A 64 5.16 1.02 -9.88
CA PRO A 64 3.91 1.48 -10.47
C PRO A 64 3.72 1.09 -11.95
N PHE A 65 4.80 0.84 -12.69
CA PHE A 65 4.75 0.41 -14.09
C PHE A 65 4.59 -1.10 -14.24
N VAL A 66 5.10 -1.87 -13.28
CA VAL A 66 5.00 -3.34 -13.27
C VAL A 66 3.68 -3.80 -12.63
N ASP A 67 3.20 -3.11 -11.59
CA ASP A 67 1.93 -3.39 -10.93
C ASP A 67 0.76 -2.65 -11.61
N THR A 68 0.30 -3.19 -12.74
CA THR A 68 -0.83 -2.64 -13.51
C THR A 68 -2.20 -3.01 -12.92
N SER A 69 -2.25 -3.53 -11.69
CA SER A 69 -3.50 -3.92 -11.04
C SER A 69 -4.45 -2.71 -10.88
N LYS A 70 -5.72 -2.90 -11.25
CA LYS A 70 -6.78 -1.87 -11.05
C LYS A 70 -7.27 -1.78 -9.60
N LYS A 71 -6.82 -2.68 -8.72
CA LYS A 71 -7.34 -2.80 -7.34
C LYS A 71 -6.48 -1.97 -6.39
N LEU A 72 -7.02 -0.97 -5.70
CA LEU A 72 -6.20 -0.11 -4.82
C LEU A 72 -5.76 -0.82 -3.51
N SER A 73 -6.50 -1.82 -3.06
CA SER A 73 -6.24 -2.50 -1.79
C SER A 73 -4.91 -3.27 -1.80
N TRP A 74 -4.08 -3.06 -0.76
CA TRP A 74 -2.84 -3.81 -0.55
C TRP A 74 -3.09 -5.32 -0.43
N LYS A 75 -4.18 -5.72 0.25
CA LYS A 75 -4.57 -7.13 0.39
C LYS A 75 -4.80 -7.79 -0.96
N ASP A 76 -5.17 -7.01 -1.97
CA ASP A 76 -5.40 -7.49 -3.33
C ASP A 76 -4.11 -7.67 -4.16
N ARG A 77 -2.96 -7.22 -3.67
CA ARG A 77 -1.64 -7.27 -4.34
C ARG A 77 -0.61 -8.00 -3.47
N PRO A 78 -0.77 -9.32 -3.24
CA PRO A 78 0.02 -10.04 -2.25
C PRO A 78 1.52 -10.03 -2.55
N PHE A 79 1.90 -10.11 -3.82
CA PHE A 79 3.31 -10.06 -4.25
C PHE A 79 3.93 -8.68 -3.97
N PHE A 80 3.35 -7.61 -4.52
CA PHE A 80 3.89 -6.26 -4.35
C PHE A 80 3.82 -5.76 -2.90
N THR A 81 2.81 -6.17 -2.13
CA THR A 81 2.76 -5.88 -0.70
C THR A 81 3.90 -6.58 0.05
N ALA A 82 4.13 -7.87 -0.23
CA ALA A 82 5.23 -8.60 0.38
C ALA A 82 6.59 -7.99 0.00
N LEU A 83 6.78 -7.62 -1.26
CA LEU A 83 7.99 -6.93 -1.75
C LEU A 83 8.21 -5.60 -1.01
N GLY A 84 7.16 -4.76 -0.90
CA GLY A 84 7.24 -3.47 -0.21
C GLY A 84 7.55 -3.62 1.29
N LEU A 85 6.88 -4.53 1.98
CA LEU A 85 7.12 -4.78 3.40
C LEU A 85 8.50 -5.39 3.66
N THR A 86 8.97 -6.24 2.76
CA THR A 86 10.34 -6.78 2.78
C THR A 86 11.37 -5.66 2.64
N SER A 87 11.13 -4.73 1.73
CA SER A 87 12.01 -3.57 1.50
C SER A 87 12.09 -2.67 2.73
N ILE A 88 10.95 -2.41 3.38
CA ILE A 88 10.91 -1.70 4.67
C ILE A 88 11.68 -2.46 5.76
N SER A 89 11.53 -3.78 5.82
CA SER A 89 12.25 -4.63 6.78
C SER A 89 13.77 -4.55 6.57
N GLN A 90 14.24 -4.56 5.33
CA GLN A 90 15.66 -4.40 4.99
C GLN A 90 16.20 -3.04 5.41
N ILE A 91 15.43 -1.95 5.21
CA ILE A 91 15.82 -0.61 5.69
C ILE A 91 16.00 -0.62 7.20
N ILE A 92 15.00 -1.14 7.95
CA ILE A 92 15.04 -1.18 9.42
C ILE A 92 16.25 -1.96 9.94
N VAL A 93 16.51 -3.16 9.38
CA VAL A 93 17.65 -3.98 9.82
C VAL A 93 18.97 -3.29 9.46
N THR A 94 19.08 -2.67 8.29
CA THR A 94 20.28 -1.92 7.88
C THR A 94 20.51 -0.69 8.76
N THR A 95 19.45 0.05 9.12
CA THR A 95 19.50 1.14 10.10
C THR A 95 20.00 0.64 11.46
N GLY A 96 19.57 -0.54 11.91
CA GLY A 96 20.06 -1.20 13.12
C GLY A 96 21.58 -1.48 13.07
N TRP A 97 22.06 -2.04 11.96
CA TRP A 97 23.50 -2.22 11.71
C TRP A 97 24.28 -0.89 11.67
N GLY A 98 23.60 0.21 11.35
CA GLY A 98 24.15 1.56 11.42
C GLY A 98 24.66 1.95 12.82
N PHE A 99 24.14 1.32 13.87
CA PHE A 99 24.59 1.51 15.25
C PHE A 99 25.57 0.44 15.76
N TYR A 100 25.92 -0.53 14.93
CA TYR A 100 26.85 -1.60 15.31
C TYR A 100 28.23 -1.06 15.66
N VAL A 101 28.74 -1.48 16.81
CA VAL A 101 30.11 -1.27 17.31
C VAL A 101 30.59 -2.56 17.97
N ASN A 102 31.79 -3.01 17.63
CA ASN A 102 32.40 -4.18 18.25
C ASN A 102 32.59 -3.93 19.77
N PRO A 103 32.11 -4.84 20.64
CA PRO A 103 32.22 -4.69 22.09
C PRO A 103 33.65 -4.83 22.62
N ASP A 104 34.59 -5.40 21.86
CA ASP A 104 35.99 -5.53 22.28
C ASP A 104 36.67 -4.16 22.37
N ASN A 105 37.02 -3.77 23.60
CA ASN A 105 37.67 -2.49 23.89
C ASN A 105 39.18 -2.50 23.62
N ASN A 106 39.77 -3.66 23.32
CA ASN A 106 41.19 -3.77 22.97
C ASN A 106 41.46 -3.40 21.50
N LEU A 107 40.41 -3.39 20.66
CA LEU A 107 40.51 -3.00 19.27
C LEU A 107 40.54 -1.47 19.11
N ALA A 108 41.31 -1.01 18.12
CA ALA A 108 41.31 0.40 17.73
C ALA A 108 39.90 0.86 17.35
N THR A 109 39.57 2.11 17.66
CA THR A 109 38.22 2.69 17.45
C THR A 109 37.67 2.49 16.03
N LEU A 110 38.53 2.61 15.00
CA LEU A 110 38.11 2.40 13.61
C LEU A 110 37.82 0.92 13.31
N ALA A 111 38.59 -0.01 13.86
CA ALA A 111 38.36 -1.44 13.70
C ALA A 111 37.06 -1.88 14.39
N ARG A 112 36.65 -1.21 15.46
CA ARG A 112 35.38 -1.47 16.15
C ARG A 112 34.15 -1.01 15.38
N LEU A 113 34.30 -0.02 14.50
CA LEU A 113 33.22 0.46 13.64
C LEU A 113 32.98 -0.42 12.41
N PHE A 114 33.90 -1.32 12.08
CA PHE A 114 33.74 -2.19 10.94
C PHE A 114 32.45 -3.00 11.05
N VAL A 115 31.64 -3.06 9.98
CA VAL A 115 30.42 -3.88 9.92
C VAL A 115 30.79 -5.23 9.30
N PRO A 116 30.74 -6.34 10.06
CA PRO A 116 31.07 -7.67 9.56
C PRO A 116 30.12 -8.07 8.41
N PRO A 117 30.64 -8.26 7.18
CA PRO A 117 29.75 -8.36 6.03
C PRO A 117 29.01 -9.69 5.94
N ALA A 118 29.61 -10.78 6.40
CA ALA A 118 28.96 -12.09 6.41
C ALA A 118 27.68 -12.06 7.28
N GLU A 119 27.76 -11.47 8.47
CA GLU A 119 26.67 -11.33 9.42
C GLU A 119 25.63 -10.34 8.91
N TYR A 120 26.08 -9.21 8.35
CA TYR A 120 25.20 -8.24 7.72
C TYR A 120 24.37 -8.87 6.60
N PHE A 121 25.00 -9.50 5.61
CA PHE A 121 24.29 -10.08 4.46
C PHE A 121 23.48 -11.32 4.84
N SER A 122 23.94 -12.12 5.81
CA SER A 122 23.15 -13.23 6.35
C SER A 122 21.85 -12.71 6.97
N SER A 123 21.91 -11.62 7.73
CA SER A 123 20.72 -10.98 8.30
C SER A 123 19.79 -10.43 7.21
N MET A 124 20.34 -9.88 6.12
CA MET A 124 19.56 -9.40 4.97
C MET A 124 18.83 -10.54 4.25
N ILE A 125 19.51 -11.66 3.99
CA ILE A 125 18.89 -12.82 3.34
C ILE A 125 17.81 -13.41 4.24
N ALA A 126 18.10 -13.58 5.53
CA ALA A 126 17.15 -14.10 6.51
C ALA A 126 15.89 -13.23 6.60
N ILE A 127 16.05 -11.90 6.80
CA ILE A 127 14.89 -11.01 6.92
C ILE A 127 14.10 -10.93 5.60
N THR A 128 14.78 -11.02 4.45
CA THR A 128 14.13 -11.04 3.14
C THR A 128 13.24 -12.27 3.00
N GLY A 129 13.80 -13.46 3.25
CA GLY A 129 13.04 -14.71 3.19
C GLY A 129 11.87 -14.72 4.17
N ILE A 130 12.11 -14.38 5.44
CA ILE A 130 11.09 -14.39 6.48
C ILE A 130 9.98 -13.37 6.18
N SER A 131 10.34 -12.10 5.93
CA SER A 131 9.37 -11.03 5.71
C SER A 131 8.53 -11.29 4.46
N PHE A 132 9.18 -11.70 3.35
CA PHE A 132 8.47 -11.97 2.11
C PHE A 132 7.56 -13.18 2.22
N VAL A 133 8.07 -14.32 2.70
CA VAL A 133 7.32 -15.59 2.77
C VAL A 133 6.14 -15.44 3.73
N ILE A 134 6.35 -14.89 4.93
CA ILE A 134 5.28 -14.72 5.92
C ILE A 134 4.19 -13.80 5.35
N THR A 135 4.57 -12.64 4.82
CA THR A 135 3.61 -11.66 4.30
C THR A 135 2.82 -12.21 3.12
N TYR A 136 3.53 -12.83 2.17
CA TYR A 136 2.92 -13.42 0.99
C TYR A 136 1.97 -14.57 1.34
N ALA A 137 2.43 -15.51 2.19
CA ALA A 137 1.63 -16.65 2.62
C ALA A 137 0.39 -16.21 3.40
N TYR A 138 0.56 -15.26 4.34
CA TYR A 138 -0.54 -14.71 5.13
C TYR A 138 -1.61 -14.05 4.25
N LEU A 139 -1.20 -13.19 3.29
CA LEU A 139 -2.14 -12.54 2.40
C LEU A 139 -2.86 -13.52 1.47
N ARG A 140 -2.15 -14.54 1.00
CA ARG A 140 -2.73 -15.58 0.14
C ARG A 140 -3.72 -16.46 0.93
N TYR A 141 -3.43 -16.74 2.20
CA TYR A 141 -4.36 -17.38 3.13
C TYR A 141 -5.62 -16.54 3.36
N LEU A 142 -5.49 -15.24 3.65
CA LEU A 142 -6.64 -14.35 3.84
C LEU A 142 -7.52 -14.28 2.58
N LYS A 143 -6.92 -14.16 1.40
CA LYS A 143 -7.66 -14.19 0.13
C LYS A 143 -8.40 -15.51 -0.08
N ALA A 144 -7.78 -16.64 0.22
CA ALA A 144 -8.42 -17.95 0.09
C ALA A 144 -9.64 -18.04 1.01
N LYS A 145 -9.50 -17.61 2.28
CA LYS A 145 -10.60 -17.55 3.24
C LYS A 145 -11.72 -16.62 2.79
N GLU A 146 -11.39 -15.46 2.22
CA GLU A 146 -12.39 -14.53 1.71
C GLU A 146 -13.14 -15.10 0.49
N ARG A 147 -12.46 -15.80 -0.42
CA ARG A 147 -13.12 -16.50 -1.53
C ARG A 147 -14.09 -17.57 -1.03
N VAL A 148 -13.67 -18.39 -0.07
CA VAL A 148 -14.55 -19.40 0.54
C VAL A 148 -15.73 -18.73 1.24
N ARG A 149 -15.50 -17.67 2.02
CA ARG A 149 -16.59 -16.92 2.67
C ARG A 149 -17.58 -16.36 1.64
N ARG A 150 -17.11 -15.80 0.53
CA ARG A 150 -17.98 -15.28 -0.55
C ARG A 150 -18.71 -16.40 -1.30
N ALA A 151 -18.11 -17.57 -1.43
CA ALA A 151 -18.75 -18.74 -2.04
C ALA A 151 -19.82 -19.39 -1.13
N VAL A 152 -19.59 -19.35 0.19
CA VAL A 152 -20.48 -19.97 1.19
C VAL A 152 -21.53 -18.98 1.71
N ALA A 153 -21.28 -17.67 1.66
CA ALA A 153 -22.27 -16.68 2.05
C ALA A 153 -23.37 -16.63 0.97
N PRO A 154 -24.61 -17.09 1.26
CA PRO A 154 -25.71 -16.77 0.38
C PRO A 154 -25.82 -15.24 0.40
N LEU A 155 -25.79 -14.61 -0.77
CA LEU A 155 -26.32 -13.25 -0.90
C LEU A 155 -27.79 -13.36 -0.48
N LYS A 156 -28.09 -13.08 0.80
CA LYS A 156 -29.48 -13.02 1.25
C LYS A 156 -30.15 -11.97 0.37
N PRO A 157 -31.21 -12.33 -0.36
CA PRO A 157 -31.90 -11.37 -1.18
C PRO A 157 -32.35 -10.20 -0.29
N LEU A 158 -31.89 -8.99 -0.59
CA LEU A 158 -32.36 -7.75 0.06
C LEU A 158 -33.89 -7.60 -0.12
N LEU A 159 -34.42 -8.11 -1.23
CA LEU A 159 -35.83 -8.15 -1.58
C LEU A 159 -36.26 -9.59 -1.89
N ASN A 160 -37.36 -10.02 -1.30
CA ASN A 160 -38.04 -11.25 -1.69
C ASN A 160 -38.73 -11.05 -3.07
N ARG A 161 -38.89 -12.12 -3.83
CA ARG A 161 -39.48 -12.16 -5.19
C ARG A 161 -40.78 -11.37 -5.32
N ARG A 162 -41.69 -11.50 -4.34
CA ARG A 162 -42.97 -10.77 -4.35
C ARG A 162 -42.76 -9.26 -4.39
N TRP A 163 -41.89 -8.74 -3.54
CA TRP A 163 -41.58 -7.31 -3.48
C TRP A 163 -40.82 -6.83 -4.71
N LEU A 164 -39.91 -7.65 -5.24
CA LEU A 164 -39.19 -7.35 -6.48
C LEU A 164 -40.19 -7.19 -7.65
N LEU A 165 -41.17 -8.09 -7.77
CA LEU A 165 -42.23 -7.98 -8.79
C LEU A 165 -43.11 -6.75 -8.59
N ILE A 166 -43.53 -6.44 -7.35
CA ILE A 166 -44.33 -5.26 -7.04
C ILE A 166 -43.59 -3.98 -7.45
N ILE A 167 -42.31 -3.85 -7.05
CA ILE A 167 -41.48 -2.70 -7.39
C ILE A 167 -41.28 -2.62 -8.91
N PHE A 168 -41.08 -3.75 -9.59
CA PHE A 168 -40.88 -3.78 -11.04
C PHE A 168 -42.14 -3.30 -11.80
N ILE A 169 -43.33 -3.75 -11.40
CA ILE A 169 -44.61 -3.31 -11.97
C ILE A 169 -44.84 -1.81 -11.70
N LEU A 170 -44.56 -1.36 -10.47
CA LEU A 170 -44.72 0.05 -10.11
C LEU A 170 -43.77 0.95 -10.91
N LEU A 171 -42.51 0.54 -11.06
CA LEU A 171 -41.53 1.26 -11.87
C LEU A 171 -41.91 1.28 -13.35
N LEU A 172 -42.39 0.17 -13.92
CA LEU A 172 -42.91 0.14 -15.30
C LEU A 172 -44.11 1.08 -15.48
N GLY A 173 -45.06 1.07 -14.54
CA GLY A 173 -46.19 2.02 -14.57
C GLY A 173 -45.73 3.46 -14.48
N SER A 174 -44.76 3.75 -13.59
CA SER A 174 -44.16 5.08 -13.47
C SER A 174 -43.44 5.51 -14.75
N GLN A 175 -42.81 4.56 -15.46
CA GLN A 175 -42.11 4.81 -16.72
C GLN A 175 -43.07 5.26 -17.81
N VAL A 176 -44.23 4.60 -17.94
CA VAL A 176 -45.27 4.98 -18.91
C VAL A 176 -45.82 6.37 -18.57
N ALA A 177 -46.10 6.64 -17.29
CA ALA A 177 -46.58 7.94 -16.84
C ALA A 177 -45.56 9.07 -17.11
N LEU A 178 -44.28 8.85 -16.76
CA LEU A 178 -43.20 9.82 -17.00
C LEU A 178 -43.00 10.11 -18.49
N ASN A 179 -43.09 9.10 -19.35
CA ASN A 179 -43.03 9.29 -20.80
C ASN A 179 -44.23 10.10 -21.32
N GLY A 180 -45.45 9.79 -20.86
CA GLY A 180 -46.64 10.57 -21.22
C GLY A 180 -46.53 12.04 -20.82
N MET A 181 -46.06 12.29 -19.59
CA MET A 181 -45.81 13.65 -19.12
C MET A 181 -44.73 14.38 -19.93
N ALA A 182 -43.63 13.69 -20.29
CA ALA A 182 -42.57 14.26 -21.12
C ALA A 182 -43.10 14.72 -22.49
N VAL A 183 -43.95 13.91 -23.12
CA VAL A 183 -44.59 14.27 -24.40
C VAL A 183 -45.50 15.48 -24.24
N MET A 184 -46.35 15.49 -23.20
CA MET A 184 -47.24 16.63 -22.91
C MET A 184 -46.46 17.92 -22.64
N ALA A 185 -45.39 17.85 -21.85
CA ALA A 185 -44.53 19.00 -21.55
C ALA A 185 -43.84 19.55 -22.83
N GLY A 186 -43.41 18.66 -23.73
CA GLY A 186 -42.86 19.04 -25.02
C GLY A 186 -43.90 19.74 -25.92
N GLN A 187 -45.12 19.21 -26.00
CA GLN A 187 -46.21 19.82 -26.77
C GLN A 187 -46.65 21.17 -26.20
N ALA A 188 -46.57 21.36 -24.88
CA ALA A 188 -46.85 22.61 -24.19
C ALA A 188 -45.71 23.66 -24.30
N GLY A 189 -44.61 23.35 -25.00
CA GLY A 189 -43.45 24.25 -25.14
C GLY A 189 -42.60 24.40 -23.88
N LEU A 190 -42.82 23.58 -22.85
CA LEU A 190 -42.10 23.60 -21.57
C LEU A 190 -40.80 22.80 -21.66
N ASN A 191 -39.87 23.26 -22.50
CA ASN A 191 -38.66 22.50 -22.87
C ASN A 191 -37.78 22.08 -21.68
N GLY A 192 -37.65 22.92 -20.65
CA GLY A 192 -36.89 22.59 -19.44
C GLY A 192 -37.52 21.44 -18.63
N LEU A 193 -38.86 21.44 -18.52
CA LEU A 193 -39.60 20.37 -17.85
C LEU A 193 -39.56 19.07 -18.65
N ALA A 194 -39.68 19.16 -19.98
CA ALA A 194 -39.58 18.02 -20.88
C ALA A 194 -38.20 17.34 -20.77
N LEU A 195 -37.10 18.12 -20.79
CA LEU A 195 -35.75 17.59 -20.63
C LEU A 195 -35.55 16.93 -19.25
N PHE A 196 -36.05 17.54 -18.18
CA PHE A 196 -36.02 16.96 -16.84
C PHE A 196 -36.78 15.62 -16.76
N GLN A 197 -37.96 15.54 -17.38
CA GLN A 197 -38.78 14.34 -17.41
C GLN A 197 -38.12 13.23 -18.25
N VAL A 198 -37.51 13.56 -19.39
CA VAL A 198 -36.69 12.61 -20.19
C VAL A 198 -35.50 12.09 -19.38
N GLY A 199 -34.80 12.95 -18.63
CA GLY A 199 -33.74 12.52 -17.71
C GLY A 199 -34.25 11.56 -16.63
N SER A 200 -35.42 11.84 -16.07
CA SER A 200 -36.08 10.99 -15.08
C SER A 200 -36.46 9.61 -15.64
N VAL A 201 -36.93 9.56 -16.90
CA VAL A 201 -37.19 8.32 -17.65
C VAL A 201 -35.92 7.47 -17.77
N LEU A 202 -34.77 8.07 -18.12
CA LEU A 202 -33.51 7.34 -18.23
C LEU A 202 -33.02 6.77 -16.89
N VAL A 203 -33.17 7.53 -15.80
CA VAL A 203 -32.82 7.07 -14.44
C VAL A 203 -33.70 5.88 -14.03
N ALA A 204 -35.02 6.01 -14.19
CA ALA A 204 -35.96 4.94 -13.86
C ALA A 204 -35.71 3.68 -14.70
N PHE A 205 -35.38 3.83 -15.99
CA PHE A 205 -34.93 2.71 -16.83
C PHE A 205 -33.66 2.03 -16.29
N GLY A 206 -32.67 2.81 -15.88
CA GLY A 206 -31.44 2.29 -15.26
C GLY A 206 -31.73 1.49 -13.99
N VAL A 207 -32.65 1.95 -13.14
CA VAL A 207 -33.08 1.23 -11.95
C VAL A 207 -33.80 -0.07 -12.30
N ILE A 208 -34.71 -0.06 -13.29
CA ILE A 208 -35.39 -1.27 -13.79
C ILE A 208 -34.38 -2.29 -14.30
N PHE A 209 -33.41 -1.86 -15.12
CA PHE A 209 -32.36 -2.75 -15.65
C PHE A 209 -31.50 -3.35 -14.54
N HIS A 210 -31.14 -2.55 -13.53
CA HIS A 210 -30.41 -3.05 -12.38
C HIS A 210 -31.21 -4.09 -11.58
N LEU A 211 -32.49 -3.85 -11.34
CA LEU A 211 -33.39 -4.80 -10.67
C LEU A 211 -33.60 -6.09 -11.47
N TYR A 212 -33.70 -5.99 -12.80
CA TYR A 212 -33.77 -7.15 -13.70
C TYR A 212 -32.49 -8.00 -13.61
N ARG A 213 -31.31 -7.39 -13.61
CA ARG A 213 -30.04 -8.12 -13.43
C ARG A 213 -29.94 -8.74 -12.04
N TYR A 214 -30.37 -8.00 -11.01
CA TYR A 214 -30.39 -8.47 -9.63
C TYR A 214 -31.31 -9.69 -9.46
N SER A 215 -32.47 -9.72 -10.11
CA SER A 215 -33.40 -10.86 -10.03
C SER A 215 -32.80 -12.17 -10.60
N HIS A 216 -31.94 -12.09 -11.62
CA HIS A 216 -31.23 -13.26 -12.18
C HIS A 216 -30.14 -13.82 -11.27
N SER A 217 -29.71 -13.05 -10.26
CA SER A 217 -28.70 -13.48 -9.29
C SER A 217 -29.30 -14.16 -8.05
N LEU A 218 -30.63 -14.22 -7.94
CA LEU A 218 -31.30 -14.86 -6.83
C LEU A 218 -31.32 -16.38 -7.03
N PRO A 219 -30.88 -17.18 -6.05
CA PRO A 219 -31.08 -18.63 -6.08
C PRO A 219 -32.58 -18.90 -6.01
N PHE A 220 -33.08 -19.75 -6.92
CA PHE A 220 -34.50 -20.04 -7.12
C PHE A 220 -35.22 -20.48 -5.84
#